data_AF-A0AB39RJ63-F1
#
_entry.id   AF-A0AB39RJ63-F1
#
_cell.length_a   1.000
_cell.length_b   1.000
_cell.length_c   1.000
_cell.angle_alpha   90.00
_cell.angle_beta   90.00
_cell.angle_gamma   90.00
#
_symmetry.space_group_name_H-M   'P 1'
#
loop_
_entity.id
_entity.type
_entity.pdbx_description
1 polymer ?
#
loop_
_entity_poly.entity_id
_entity_poly.type
_entity_poly.pdbx_seq_one_letter_code
_entity_poly.pdbx_strand_id
1 'polypeptide(L)'
;MSDSDGESAQRESAAARQFELLVSRQNGYYYHPFLREQPAGPQAESYALRTLSELGRDPRTSIASAQVESLRREALETSSLWGRDWMIPLRRAGAGTALGASDAAAVNKLRTKGGWYVDSALGDDSDGARLGATWAALEVLDALGRLDDLPAADRTATVSWLRSLAKKARALDEGSALARSLHLLNEPVPATLTRIAAPRTDDFENLTPDARATRLDDTYSYALIQEAAGKRPAVNRQVWEPVLRDGAATLPYEQLYELVHALKAAGSPKAVFAPVLKRLDGDRLDDGTVRDPDAYIGNPDASLFVQRLRALAGWSRKDPGLLAALEREEKSDDAGQEGAERLSRAALRKVTAGGDASDVARQLCADAQVLPATVTVRNATQWQRTALNCADAGAWVPVPKIDSWSPDTPERVVAAATVAVGLADSGQRDGIPSWITPDALEHWALNPGRFTSVYTYALVVRAYSLLGGELDASLREALGRGITPYRACPGLPGLYQVGGGDSACDLKTTWAVWTLDRQLHGAMGWLPAPKNGK
;
A
#
# COMPACT_ATOMS: atom_id res chain seq x y z
N MET A 1 -27.67 -34.53 -21.16
CA MET A 1 -26.57 -34.41 -22.13
C MET A 1 -26.15 -32.95 -22.08
N SER A 2 -25.51 -32.46 -21.02
CA SER A 2 -24.21 -32.85 -20.42
C SER A 2 -23.07 -32.87 -21.45
N ASP A 3 -22.03 -32.12 -21.07
CA ASP A 3 -20.65 -32.08 -21.59
C ASP A 3 -20.51 -31.38 -22.95
N SER A 4 -19.98 -30.15 -23.04
CA SER A 4 -18.59 -29.82 -22.68
C SER A 4 -18.33 -28.31 -22.45
N ASP A 5 -18.76 -27.74 -21.32
CA ASP A 5 -18.31 -26.40 -20.86
C ASP A 5 -16.93 -26.44 -20.16
N GLY A 6 -16.16 -27.51 -20.36
CA GLY A 6 -14.96 -27.83 -19.57
C GLY A 6 -13.60 -27.69 -20.27
N GLU A 7 -13.53 -27.31 -21.55
CA GLU A 7 -12.27 -27.41 -22.33
C GLU A 7 -11.72 -26.10 -22.92
N SER A 8 -12.26 -24.94 -22.57
CA SER A 8 -11.73 -23.64 -22.99
C SER A 8 -11.31 -22.72 -21.83
N ALA A 9 -10.93 -23.29 -20.68
CA ALA A 9 -10.03 -22.63 -19.75
C ALA A 9 -8.62 -22.60 -20.38
N GLN A 10 -8.50 -21.86 -21.48
CA GLN A 10 -7.25 -21.56 -22.16
C GLN A 10 -6.26 -21.08 -21.11
N ARG A 11 -5.22 -21.86 -20.83
CA ARG A 11 -4.15 -21.47 -19.90
C ARG A 11 -3.65 -20.09 -20.30
N GLU A 12 -4.04 -19.06 -19.57
CA GLU A 12 -3.52 -17.72 -19.75
C GLU A 12 -1.99 -17.77 -19.69
N SER A 13 -1.33 -16.91 -20.47
CA SER A 13 0.14 -16.81 -20.43
C SER A 13 0.58 -16.60 -18.97
N ALA A 14 1.71 -17.18 -18.56
CA ALA A 14 2.27 -16.91 -17.23
C ALA A 14 2.45 -15.40 -16.97
N ALA A 15 2.74 -14.64 -18.03
CA ALA A 15 2.84 -13.18 -17.98
C ALA A 15 1.49 -12.46 -17.79
N ALA A 16 0.36 -13.07 -18.12
CA ALA A 16 -0.97 -12.50 -17.84
C ALA A 16 -1.38 -12.74 -16.38
N ARG A 17 -1.13 -13.95 -15.87
CA ARG A 17 -1.45 -14.36 -14.49
C ARG A 17 -0.70 -13.56 -13.43
N GLN A 18 0.45 -12.97 -13.76
CA GLN A 18 1.18 -12.12 -12.82
C GLN A 18 0.36 -10.88 -12.39
N PHE A 19 -0.59 -10.42 -13.21
CA PHE A 19 -1.46 -9.29 -12.84
C PHE A 19 -2.46 -9.65 -11.74
N GLU A 20 -2.80 -10.94 -11.56
CA GLU A 20 -3.66 -11.38 -10.44
C GLU A 20 -3.01 -11.05 -9.09
N LEU A 21 -1.68 -10.98 -9.03
CA LEU A 21 -0.94 -10.57 -7.83
C LEU A 21 -1.10 -9.08 -7.51
N LEU A 22 -1.53 -8.28 -8.50
CA LEU A 22 -1.72 -6.83 -8.38
C LEU A 22 -3.16 -6.44 -8.05
N VAL A 23 -4.06 -7.40 -7.80
CA VAL A 23 -5.43 -7.10 -7.40
C VAL A 23 -5.46 -6.78 -5.90
N SER A 24 -5.92 -5.57 -5.58
CA SER A 24 -6.16 -5.15 -4.21
C SER A 24 -7.28 -5.98 -3.60
N ARG A 25 -7.01 -6.61 -2.46
CA ARG A 25 -8.06 -7.29 -1.69
C ARG A 25 -9.04 -6.32 -1.04
N GLN A 26 -8.65 -5.05 -0.89
CA GLN A 26 -9.47 -4.05 -0.23
C GLN A 26 -10.61 -3.57 -1.13
N ASN A 27 -10.29 -3.17 -2.36
CA ASN A 27 -11.28 -2.56 -3.26
C ASN A 27 -11.50 -3.32 -4.57
N GLY A 28 -10.64 -4.29 -4.91
CA GLY A 28 -10.73 -5.10 -6.13
C GLY A 28 -10.12 -4.46 -7.38
N TYR A 29 -9.56 -3.26 -7.28
CA TYR A 29 -8.77 -2.65 -8.36
C TYR A 29 -7.37 -3.23 -8.45
N TYR A 30 -6.70 -3.00 -9.58
CA TYR A 30 -5.26 -3.21 -9.67
C TYR A 30 -4.51 -2.07 -8.97
N TYR A 31 -3.42 -2.38 -8.27
CA TYR A 31 -2.51 -1.40 -7.68
C TYR A 31 -1.15 -1.40 -8.40
N HIS A 32 -0.37 -0.34 -8.24
CA HIS A 32 0.95 -0.24 -8.87
C HIS A 32 1.97 -1.18 -8.21
N PRO A 33 2.76 -1.95 -8.99
CA PRO A 33 3.66 -2.98 -8.45
C PRO A 33 4.67 -2.51 -7.41
N PHE A 34 5.16 -1.27 -7.51
CA PHE A 34 6.13 -0.72 -6.55
C PHE A 34 5.60 -0.67 -5.11
N LEU A 35 4.27 -0.67 -4.93
CA LEU A 35 3.66 -0.72 -3.61
C LEU A 35 3.96 -2.06 -2.90
N ARG A 36 4.25 -3.15 -3.65
CA ARG A 36 4.53 -4.51 -3.10
C ARG A 36 5.78 -4.59 -2.24
N GLU A 37 6.66 -3.62 -2.38
CA GLU A 37 7.92 -3.56 -1.67
C GLU A 37 7.93 -2.47 -0.59
N GLN A 38 6.79 -1.79 -0.38
CA GLN A 38 6.66 -0.82 0.69
C GLN A 38 6.35 -1.52 2.02
N PRO A 39 7.15 -1.29 3.07
CA PRO A 39 6.84 -1.79 4.40
C PRO A 39 5.61 -1.06 4.96
N ALA A 40 4.95 -1.68 5.93
CA ALA A 40 3.90 -1.01 6.69
C ALA A 40 4.44 0.17 7.50
N GLY A 41 3.54 1.09 7.84
CA GLY A 41 3.82 2.14 8.81
C GLY A 41 4.19 1.57 10.19
N PRO A 42 4.75 2.39 11.10
CA PRO A 42 5.34 1.92 12.36
C PRO A 42 4.36 1.17 13.28
N GLN A 43 3.11 1.62 13.39
CA GLN A 43 2.08 0.95 14.18
C GLN A 43 1.71 -0.42 13.60
N ALA A 44 1.50 -0.48 12.29
CA ALA A 44 1.15 -1.69 11.56
C ALA A 44 2.28 -2.74 11.64
N GLU A 45 3.53 -2.32 11.45
CA GLU A 45 4.71 -3.17 11.66
C GLU A 45 4.76 -3.73 13.09
N SER A 46 4.53 -2.87 14.09
CA SER A 46 4.53 -3.28 15.50
C SER A 46 3.55 -4.43 15.73
N TYR A 47 2.29 -4.27 15.31
CA TYR A 47 1.26 -5.27 15.55
C TYR A 47 1.47 -6.56 14.74
N ALA A 48 1.95 -6.46 13.49
CA ALA A 48 2.27 -7.62 12.69
C ALA A 48 3.39 -8.46 13.34
N LEU A 49 4.46 -7.82 13.79
CA LEU A 49 5.58 -8.48 14.48
C LEU A 49 5.17 -9.02 15.86
N ARG A 50 4.33 -8.30 16.62
CA ARG A 50 3.75 -8.80 17.88
C ARG A 50 2.92 -10.04 17.65
N THR A 51 2.07 -10.05 16.63
CA THR A 51 1.23 -11.20 16.27
C THR A 51 2.09 -12.43 15.91
N LEU A 52 3.15 -12.24 15.11
CA LEU A 52 4.10 -13.32 14.80
C LEU A 52 4.75 -13.88 16.07
N SER A 53 5.26 -13.00 16.94
CA SER A 53 5.88 -13.39 18.21
C SER A 53 4.90 -14.14 19.12
N GLU A 54 3.68 -13.65 19.20
CA GLU A 54 2.63 -14.25 20.00
C GLU A 54 2.26 -15.65 19.50
N LEU A 55 2.28 -15.88 18.18
CA LEU A 55 2.05 -17.19 17.58
C LEU A 55 3.28 -18.11 17.63
N GLY A 56 4.33 -17.71 18.36
CA GLY A 56 5.53 -18.51 18.60
C GLY A 56 6.57 -18.46 17.48
N ARG A 57 6.51 -17.44 16.62
CA ARG A 57 7.59 -17.13 15.67
C ARG A 57 8.62 -16.23 16.34
N ASP A 58 9.86 -16.28 15.86
CA ASP A 58 10.93 -15.35 16.24
C ASP A 58 11.24 -14.46 15.03
N PRO A 59 10.47 -13.38 14.81
CA PRO A 59 10.65 -12.55 13.63
C PRO A 59 12.03 -11.90 13.63
N ARG A 60 12.70 -11.89 12.48
CA ARG A 60 14.01 -11.25 12.28
C ARG A 60 13.93 -10.20 11.17
N THR A 61 14.73 -9.15 11.27
CA THR A 61 14.81 -8.12 10.24
C THR A 61 16.26 -7.72 9.94
N SER A 62 16.50 -7.41 8.67
CA SER A 62 17.72 -6.80 8.14
C SER A 62 17.45 -5.43 7.51
N ILE A 63 16.36 -4.77 7.90
CA ILE A 63 16.01 -3.42 7.46
C ILE A 63 17.18 -2.45 7.66
N ALA A 64 17.43 -1.59 6.67
CA ALA A 64 18.53 -0.64 6.71
C ALA A 64 18.31 0.43 7.79
N SER A 65 19.38 0.85 8.48
CA SER A 65 19.28 1.82 9.59
C SER A 65 18.63 3.15 9.19
N ALA A 66 18.80 3.61 7.94
CA ALA A 66 18.14 4.82 7.44
C ALA A 66 16.61 4.67 7.38
N GLN A 67 16.12 3.48 7.05
CA GLN A 67 14.69 3.18 6.99
C GLN A 67 14.11 2.97 8.39
N VAL A 68 14.86 2.37 9.30
CA VAL A 68 14.51 2.33 10.74
C VAL A 68 14.36 3.73 11.30
N GLU A 69 15.27 4.65 10.97
CA GLU A 69 15.19 6.04 11.41
C GLU A 69 13.97 6.77 10.81
N SER A 70 13.60 6.45 9.56
CA SER A 70 12.38 6.97 8.93
C SER A 70 11.13 6.51 9.68
N LEU A 71 10.98 5.19 9.92
CA LEU A 71 9.85 4.62 10.67
C LEU A 71 9.78 5.19 12.10
N ARG A 72 10.94 5.33 12.73
CA ARG A 72 11.06 5.91 14.08
C ARG A 72 10.60 7.37 14.09
N ARG A 73 11.00 8.18 13.11
CA ARG A 73 10.59 9.58 13.02
C ARG A 73 9.07 9.69 12.87
N GLU A 74 8.50 8.93 11.94
CA GLU A 74 7.06 8.87 11.71
C GLU A 74 6.32 8.46 13.00
N ALA A 75 6.78 7.41 13.69
CA ALA A 75 6.18 6.95 14.94
C ALA A 75 6.17 8.04 16.03
N LEU A 76 7.30 8.74 16.19
CA LEU A 76 7.47 9.78 17.19
C LEU A 76 6.73 11.08 16.85
N GLU A 77 6.46 11.34 15.57
CA GLU A 77 5.58 12.42 15.11
C GLU A 77 4.12 12.12 15.47
N THR A 78 3.70 10.85 15.40
CA THR A 78 2.35 10.43 15.82
C THR A 78 2.16 10.52 17.34
N SER A 79 3.08 9.95 18.12
CA SER A 79 3.00 9.93 19.58
C SER A 79 4.36 9.71 20.21
N SER A 80 4.68 10.50 21.24
CA SER A 80 5.97 10.38 21.93
C SER A 80 6.11 9.07 22.72
N LEU A 81 5.03 8.51 23.26
CA LEU A 81 5.07 7.28 24.06
C LEU A 81 4.64 6.06 23.24
N TRP A 82 3.48 6.09 22.58
CA TRP A 82 3.03 4.97 21.74
C TRP A 82 3.94 4.77 20.53
N GLY A 83 4.46 5.85 19.93
CA GLY A 83 5.45 5.72 18.87
C GLY A 83 6.71 4.96 19.31
N ARG A 84 7.13 5.10 20.57
CA ARG A 84 8.23 4.31 21.13
C ARG A 84 7.81 2.86 21.43
N ASP A 85 6.61 2.66 21.95
CA ASP A 85 6.06 1.31 22.17
C ASP A 85 5.98 0.50 20.87
N TRP A 86 5.60 1.15 19.77
CA TRP A 86 5.56 0.53 18.44
C TRP A 86 6.93 0.11 17.91
N MET A 87 8.02 0.72 18.38
CA MET A 87 9.37 0.33 17.97
C MET A 87 9.93 -0.88 18.74
N ILE A 88 9.26 -1.32 19.82
CA ILE A 88 9.71 -2.47 20.63
C ILE A 88 9.85 -3.76 19.79
N PRO A 89 8.85 -4.17 18.99
CA PRO A 89 8.95 -5.41 18.21
C PRO A 89 10.07 -5.35 17.17
N LEU A 90 10.27 -4.20 16.53
CA LEU A 90 11.33 -4.01 15.53
C LEU A 90 12.73 -4.10 16.18
N ARG A 91 12.91 -3.50 17.36
CA ARG A 91 14.13 -3.68 18.18
C ARG A 91 14.38 -5.16 18.49
N ARG A 92 13.35 -5.87 18.97
CA ARG A 92 13.43 -7.31 19.30
C ARG A 92 13.78 -8.16 18.08
N ALA A 93 13.30 -7.79 16.90
CA ALA A 93 13.58 -8.46 15.63
C ALA A 93 15.03 -8.25 15.12
N GLY A 94 15.80 -7.35 15.71
CA GLY A 94 17.22 -7.13 15.40
C GLY A 94 17.57 -5.72 14.93
N ALA A 95 16.59 -4.83 14.74
CA ALA A 95 16.85 -3.44 14.39
C ALA A 95 17.28 -2.62 15.62
N GLY A 96 18.54 -2.77 16.03
CA GLY A 96 19.06 -2.19 17.27
C GLY A 96 18.93 -0.66 17.39
N THR A 97 18.83 0.06 16.28
CA THR A 97 18.65 1.52 16.24
C THR A 97 17.19 1.98 16.41
N ALA A 98 16.21 1.08 16.42
CA ALA A 98 14.79 1.43 16.55
C ALA A 98 14.45 2.07 17.90
N LEU A 99 15.10 1.59 18.97
CA LEU A 99 15.01 2.13 20.34
C LEU A 99 16.37 2.01 21.02
N GLY A 100 16.73 2.98 21.86
CA GLY A 100 18.02 2.98 22.58
C GLY A 100 17.97 3.60 23.97
N ALA A 101 19.13 3.76 24.61
CA ALA A 101 19.23 4.33 25.95
C ALA A 101 18.72 5.79 26.03
N SER A 102 18.85 6.55 24.94
CA SER A 102 18.29 7.91 24.85
C SER A 102 16.76 7.92 24.93
N ASP A 103 16.08 6.85 24.52
CA ASP A 103 14.63 6.72 24.62
C ASP A 103 14.16 6.55 26.06
N ALA A 104 14.85 5.73 26.86
CA ALA A 104 14.53 5.62 28.28
C ALA A 104 14.65 6.98 28.98
N ALA A 105 15.69 7.76 28.65
CA ALA A 105 15.85 9.11 29.18
C ALA A 105 14.73 10.06 28.69
N ALA A 106 14.30 9.95 27.43
CA ALA A 106 13.21 10.75 26.90
C ALA A 106 11.86 10.40 27.55
N VAL A 107 11.55 9.12 27.72
CA VAL A 107 10.36 8.64 28.41
C VAL A 107 10.33 9.15 29.86
N ASN A 108 11.43 9.05 30.59
CA ASN A 108 11.50 9.53 31.98
C ASN A 108 11.28 11.05 32.11
N LYS A 109 11.63 11.85 31.09
CA LYS A 109 11.34 13.30 31.08
C LYS A 109 9.84 13.62 30.96
N LEU A 110 9.04 12.69 30.44
CA LEU A 110 7.59 12.84 30.30
C LEU A 110 6.83 12.47 31.58
N ARG A 111 7.53 12.01 32.61
CA ARG A 111 6.94 11.67 33.90
C ARG A 111 6.64 12.93 34.71
N THR A 112 5.43 12.99 35.27
CA THR A 112 5.01 14.09 36.15
C THR A 112 5.31 13.80 37.61
N LYS A 113 5.31 14.85 38.46
CA LYS A 113 5.40 14.70 39.92
C LYS A 113 4.24 13.91 40.53
N GLY A 114 3.11 13.83 39.83
CA GLY A 114 1.91 13.11 40.27
C GLY A 114 2.00 11.59 40.07
N GLY A 115 3.01 11.10 39.35
CA GLY A 115 3.26 9.67 39.18
C GLY A 115 2.82 9.07 37.85
N TRP A 116 2.20 9.84 36.97
CA TRP A 116 1.83 9.40 35.61
C TRP A 116 2.72 10.04 34.55
N TYR A 117 2.67 9.49 33.34
CA TYR A 117 3.33 10.03 32.16
C TYR A 117 2.34 10.82 31.30
N VAL A 118 2.87 11.77 30.53
CA VAL A 118 2.07 12.62 29.63
C VAL A 118 2.54 12.45 28.20
N ASP A 119 1.59 12.31 27.29
CA ASP A 119 1.80 12.39 25.86
C ASP A 119 0.82 13.40 25.27
N SER A 120 1.34 14.45 24.63
CA SER A 120 0.52 15.50 24.02
C SER A 120 -0.35 15.00 22.88
N ALA A 121 0.01 13.88 22.25
CA ALA A 121 -0.77 13.29 21.17
C ALA A 121 -2.11 12.69 21.65
N LEU A 122 -2.21 12.32 22.92
CA LEU A 122 -3.42 11.72 23.50
C LEU A 122 -4.47 12.75 23.93
N GLY A 123 -4.22 14.04 23.67
CA GLY A 123 -5.18 15.11 23.92
C GLY A 123 -5.24 15.54 25.37
N ASP A 124 -6.47 15.60 25.92
CA ASP A 124 -6.77 16.26 27.18
C ASP A 124 -6.17 15.57 28.42
N ASP A 125 -6.21 16.28 29.54
CA ASP A 125 -5.68 15.85 30.84
C ASP A 125 -6.56 14.77 31.53
N SER A 126 -7.24 13.93 30.74
CA SER A 126 -8.14 12.88 31.22
C SER A 126 -7.40 11.71 31.86
N ASP A 127 -8.09 10.97 32.73
CA ASP A 127 -7.54 9.76 33.35
C ASP A 127 -7.19 8.70 32.28
N GLY A 128 -8.00 8.57 31.22
CA GLY A 128 -7.76 7.67 30.10
C GLY A 128 -6.46 7.98 29.36
N ALA A 129 -6.24 9.25 28.97
CA ALA A 129 -5.00 9.67 28.32
C ALA A 129 -3.77 9.41 29.21
N ARG A 130 -3.86 9.71 30.51
CA ARG A 130 -2.77 9.49 31.48
C ARG A 130 -2.48 8.01 31.70
N LEU A 131 -3.51 7.16 31.74
CA LEU A 131 -3.37 5.71 31.87
C LEU A 131 -2.74 5.11 30.62
N GLY A 132 -3.20 5.50 29.43
CA GLY A 132 -2.60 5.08 28.16
C GLY A 132 -1.14 5.49 28.03
N ALA A 133 -0.82 6.76 28.31
CA ALA A 133 0.55 7.26 28.34
C ALA A 133 1.43 6.49 29.35
N THR A 134 0.92 6.25 30.56
CA THR A 134 1.67 5.53 31.60
C THR A 134 1.91 4.08 31.20
N TRP A 135 0.92 3.39 30.63
CA TRP A 135 1.11 2.04 30.12
C TRP A 135 2.22 1.99 29.06
N ALA A 136 2.12 2.80 28.01
CA ALA A 136 3.13 2.83 26.94
C ALA A 136 4.55 3.15 27.48
N ALA A 137 4.66 4.09 28.41
CA ALA A 137 5.93 4.41 29.06
C ALA A 137 6.54 3.22 29.80
N LEU A 138 5.74 2.48 30.57
CA LEU A 138 6.20 1.32 31.33
C LEU A 138 6.62 0.16 30.42
N GLU A 139 5.89 -0.11 29.32
CA GLU A 139 6.28 -1.11 28.31
C GLU A 139 7.62 -0.74 27.64
N VAL A 140 7.84 0.53 27.31
CA VAL A 140 9.12 0.98 26.73
C VAL A 140 10.27 0.84 27.72
N LEU A 141 10.06 1.22 28.98
CA LEU A 141 11.07 1.05 30.02
C LEU A 141 11.39 -0.42 30.29
N ASP A 142 10.37 -1.30 30.31
CA ASP A 142 10.53 -2.74 30.44
C ASP A 142 11.34 -3.32 29.27
N ALA A 143 10.96 -2.99 28.03
CA ALA A 143 11.64 -3.47 26.83
C ALA A 143 13.10 -3.00 26.71
N LEU A 144 13.47 -1.91 27.38
CA LEU A 144 14.83 -1.40 27.47
C LEU A 144 15.59 -1.94 28.71
N GLY A 145 14.95 -2.75 29.55
CA GLY A 145 15.52 -3.27 30.80
C GLY A 145 15.77 -2.17 31.84
N ARG A 146 14.97 -1.10 31.82
CA ARG A 146 15.13 0.09 32.67
C ARG A 146 13.96 0.29 33.64
N LEU A 147 12.99 -0.62 33.66
CA LEU A 147 11.84 -0.51 34.54
C LEU A 147 12.23 -0.61 36.03
N ASP A 148 13.16 -1.52 36.37
CA ASP A 148 13.68 -1.65 37.73
C ASP A 148 14.67 -0.56 38.14
N ASP A 149 15.17 0.22 37.18
CA ASP A 149 16.02 1.40 37.43
C ASP A 149 15.21 2.63 37.86
N LEU A 150 13.88 2.56 37.84
CA LEU A 150 13.04 3.66 38.30
C LEU A 150 13.35 3.98 39.78
N PRO A 151 13.58 5.26 40.13
CA PRO A 151 13.79 5.64 41.52
C PRO A 151 12.66 5.14 42.42
N ALA A 152 12.97 4.61 43.60
CA ALA A 152 11.96 4.01 44.49
C ALA A 152 10.82 4.99 44.85
N ALA A 153 11.14 6.27 45.01
CA ALA A 153 10.14 7.32 45.23
C ALA A 153 9.21 7.49 44.03
N ASP A 154 9.75 7.39 42.81
CA ASP A 154 8.98 7.51 41.58
C ASP A 154 8.08 6.30 41.37
N ARG A 155 8.62 5.08 41.53
CA ARG A 155 7.82 3.85 41.51
C ARG A 155 6.67 3.93 42.52
N THR A 156 6.96 4.35 43.75
CA THR A 156 5.95 4.50 44.82
C THR A 156 4.86 5.50 44.45
N ALA A 157 5.22 6.65 43.89
CA ALA A 157 4.24 7.65 43.46
C ALA A 157 3.34 7.13 42.33
N THR A 158 3.92 6.44 41.34
CA THR A 158 3.16 5.82 40.24
C THR A 158 2.20 4.75 40.76
N VAL A 159 2.66 3.84 41.61
CA VAL A 159 1.82 2.80 42.23
C VAL A 159 0.71 3.42 43.09
N SER A 160 1.01 4.45 43.88
CA SER A 160 0.02 5.14 44.71
C SER A 160 -1.09 5.76 43.86
N TRP A 161 -0.72 6.43 42.77
CA TRP A 161 -1.68 6.99 41.81
C TRP A 161 -2.54 5.88 41.18
N LEU A 162 -1.94 4.83 40.60
CA LEU A 162 -2.68 3.71 40.00
C LEU A 162 -3.66 3.05 41.00
N ARG A 163 -3.22 2.77 42.22
CA ARG A 163 -4.09 2.22 43.28
C ARG A 163 -5.23 3.16 43.66
N SER A 164 -5.01 4.47 43.60
CA SER A 164 -6.08 5.45 43.84
C SER A 164 -7.19 5.35 42.78
N LEU A 165 -6.81 5.09 41.52
CA LEU A 165 -7.71 4.95 40.39
C LEU A 165 -8.46 3.61 40.38
N ALA A 166 -7.88 2.55 40.93
CA ALA A 166 -8.47 1.21 40.99
C ALA A 166 -9.61 1.05 42.02
N LYS A 167 -9.94 2.10 42.79
CA LYS A 167 -10.98 2.07 43.83
C LYS A 167 -12.40 1.98 43.26
N LYS A 168 -12.61 2.33 42.00
CA LYS A 168 -13.91 2.35 41.33
C LYS A 168 -13.84 1.55 40.03
N ALA A 169 -15.00 1.12 39.54
CA ALA A 169 -15.12 0.57 38.19
C ALA A 169 -14.76 1.63 37.15
N ARG A 170 -14.16 1.20 36.05
CA ARG A 170 -13.74 2.02 34.92
C ARG A 170 -14.21 1.41 33.62
N ALA A 171 -14.17 2.20 32.54
CA ALA A 171 -14.30 1.67 31.19
C ALA A 171 -13.20 0.62 30.92
N LEU A 172 -13.45 -0.27 29.98
CA LEU A 172 -12.60 -1.45 29.75
C LEU A 172 -11.19 -1.07 29.31
N ASP A 173 -11.08 -0.11 28.39
CA ASP A 173 -9.83 0.49 27.93
C ASP A 173 -8.99 1.04 29.09
N GLU A 174 -9.55 1.93 29.92
CA GLU A 174 -8.89 2.49 31.10
C GLU A 174 -8.52 1.40 32.11
N GLY A 175 -9.45 0.47 32.36
CA GLY A 175 -9.25 -0.64 33.28
C GLY A 175 -8.11 -1.55 32.86
N SER A 176 -7.97 -1.78 31.56
CA SER A 176 -6.90 -2.60 30.98
C SER A 176 -5.53 -1.92 31.08
N ALA A 177 -5.44 -0.63 30.76
CA ALA A 177 -4.22 0.15 30.93
C ALA A 177 -3.77 0.18 32.39
N LEU A 178 -4.71 0.34 33.32
CA LEU A 178 -4.46 0.31 34.76
C LEU A 178 -4.01 -1.08 35.24
N ALA A 179 -4.71 -2.15 34.87
CA ALA A 179 -4.35 -3.51 35.26
C ALA A 179 -2.97 -3.91 34.72
N ARG A 180 -2.69 -3.58 33.46
CA ARG A 180 -1.41 -3.84 32.81
C ARG A 180 -0.26 -3.05 33.43
N SER A 181 -0.48 -1.77 33.76
CA SER A 181 0.50 -0.94 34.47
C SER A 181 0.84 -1.50 35.85
N LEU A 182 -0.17 -1.95 36.61
CA LEU A 182 0.06 -2.61 37.91
C LEU A 182 0.85 -3.92 37.74
N HIS A 183 0.50 -4.73 36.74
CA HIS A 183 1.19 -5.97 36.45
C HIS A 183 2.68 -5.75 36.11
N LEU A 184 3.00 -4.80 35.22
CA LEU A 184 4.39 -4.44 34.88
C LEU A 184 5.20 -4.02 36.12
N LEU A 185 4.55 -3.31 37.06
CA LEU A 185 5.17 -2.89 38.31
C LEU A 185 5.23 -3.99 39.39
N ASN A 186 4.84 -5.22 39.06
CA ASN A 186 4.74 -6.36 39.99
C ASN A 186 3.77 -6.10 41.16
N GLU A 187 2.70 -5.36 40.89
CA GLU A 187 1.65 -5.05 41.87
C GLU A 187 0.40 -5.91 41.63
N PRO A 188 -0.33 -6.30 42.70
CA PRO A 188 -1.54 -7.10 42.56
C PRO A 188 -2.67 -6.30 41.90
N VAL A 189 -3.37 -6.92 40.95
CA VAL A 189 -4.54 -6.32 40.29
C VAL A 189 -5.77 -6.39 41.21
N PRO A 190 -6.38 -5.25 41.58
CA PRO A 190 -7.53 -5.23 42.48
C PRO A 190 -8.76 -5.98 41.96
N ALA A 191 -9.52 -6.58 42.88
CA ALA A 191 -10.73 -7.33 42.54
C ALA A 191 -11.81 -6.46 41.85
N THR A 192 -11.83 -5.16 42.10
CA THR A 192 -12.70 -4.18 41.45
C THR A 192 -12.51 -4.15 39.92
N LEU A 193 -11.29 -4.36 39.42
CA LEU A 193 -11.01 -4.42 37.99
C LEU A 193 -11.39 -5.78 37.39
N THR A 194 -11.23 -6.86 38.14
CA THR A 194 -11.42 -8.22 37.59
C THR A 194 -12.85 -8.75 37.68
N ARG A 195 -13.73 -8.11 38.47
CA ARG A 195 -15.17 -8.46 38.62
C ARG A 195 -16.05 -7.84 37.52
N ILE A 196 -15.51 -7.69 36.33
CA ILE A 196 -16.21 -7.22 35.13
C ILE A 196 -16.78 -8.41 34.36
N ALA A 197 -17.94 -8.21 33.73
CA ALA A 197 -18.51 -9.20 32.83
C ALA A 197 -17.72 -9.21 31.51
N ALA A 198 -17.61 -10.39 30.88
CA ALA A 198 -17.10 -10.47 29.52
C ALA A 198 -18.03 -9.69 28.58
N PRO A 199 -17.50 -8.98 27.57
CA PRO A 199 -18.31 -8.33 26.55
C PRO A 199 -19.29 -9.32 25.92
N ARG A 200 -20.55 -8.88 25.76
CA ARG A 200 -21.59 -9.74 25.21
C ARG A 200 -21.33 -10.02 23.72
N THR A 201 -21.96 -11.05 23.19
CA THR A 201 -21.79 -11.46 21.78
C THR A 201 -23.08 -12.03 21.18
N ASP A 202 -24.18 -12.00 21.94
CA ASP A 202 -25.51 -12.44 21.53
C ASP A 202 -26.14 -11.56 20.43
N ASP A 203 -25.69 -10.31 20.33
CA ASP A 203 -26.12 -9.31 19.35
C ASP A 203 -25.17 -9.18 18.15
N PHE A 204 -24.08 -9.95 18.09
CA PHE A 204 -22.94 -9.69 17.21
C PHE A 204 -23.30 -9.61 15.71
N GLU A 205 -24.23 -10.45 15.26
CA GLU A 205 -24.68 -10.47 13.87
C GLU A 205 -25.40 -9.17 13.45
N ASN A 206 -26.03 -8.47 14.40
CA ASN A 206 -26.80 -7.24 14.16
C ASN A 206 -25.95 -5.96 14.26
N LEU A 207 -24.70 -6.06 14.69
CA LEU A 207 -23.80 -4.92 14.84
C LEU A 207 -23.28 -4.42 13.48
N THR A 208 -23.12 -3.11 13.36
CA THR A 208 -22.38 -2.47 12.26
C THR A 208 -20.89 -2.86 12.33
N PRO A 209 -20.12 -2.71 11.24
CA PRO A 209 -18.67 -2.95 11.26
C PRO A 209 -17.95 -2.20 12.38
N ASP A 210 -18.24 -0.91 12.57
CA ASP A 210 -17.63 -0.08 13.62
C ASP A 210 -17.99 -0.60 15.02
N ALA A 211 -19.25 -0.97 15.25
CA ALA A 211 -19.67 -1.52 16.53
C ALA A 211 -19.04 -2.90 16.81
N ARG A 212 -18.73 -3.68 15.77
CA ARG A 212 -17.97 -4.94 15.92
C ARG A 212 -16.50 -4.66 16.26
N ALA A 213 -15.90 -3.63 15.68
CA ALA A 213 -14.54 -3.19 16.03
C ALA A 213 -14.48 -2.74 17.49
N THR A 214 -15.36 -1.85 17.95
CA THR A 214 -15.43 -1.46 19.37
C THR A 214 -15.64 -2.67 20.29
N ARG A 215 -16.45 -3.65 19.87
CA ARG A 215 -16.67 -4.89 20.65
C ARG A 215 -15.41 -5.75 20.72
N LEU A 216 -14.55 -5.72 19.70
CA LEU A 216 -13.26 -6.40 19.71
C LEU A 216 -12.31 -5.70 20.69
N ASP A 217 -12.20 -4.38 20.65
CA ASP A 217 -11.38 -3.58 21.56
C ASP A 217 -11.77 -3.88 23.02
N ASP A 218 -13.07 -3.84 23.32
CA ASP A 218 -13.62 -4.21 24.64
C ASP A 218 -13.22 -5.64 25.06
N THR A 219 -13.25 -6.59 24.11
CA THR A 219 -12.91 -8.00 24.35
C THR A 219 -11.41 -8.16 24.63
N TYR A 220 -10.56 -7.45 23.90
CA TYR A 220 -9.12 -7.40 24.10
C TYR A 220 -8.77 -6.77 25.45
N SER A 221 -9.34 -5.60 25.77
CA SER A 221 -9.18 -4.95 27.07
C SER A 221 -9.65 -5.84 28.23
N TYR A 222 -10.77 -6.54 28.09
CA TYR A 222 -11.22 -7.53 29.06
C TYR A 222 -10.20 -8.66 29.23
N ALA A 223 -9.64 -9.20 28.15
CA ALA A 223 -8.64 -10.26 28.19
C ALA A 223 -7.39 -9.81 28.96
N LEU A 224 -6.86 -8.62 28.65
CA LEU A 224 -5.71 -8.02 29.35
C LEU A 224 -5.93 -7.88 30.85
N ILE A 225 -7.13 -7.43 31.28
CA ILE A 225 -7.47 -7.28 32.70
C ILE A 225 -7.42 -8.64 33.42
N GLN A 226 -7.98 -9.70 32.81
CA GLN A 226 -7.99 -11.03 33.42
C GLN A 226 -6.58 -11.63 33.47
N GLU A 227 -5.80 -11.51 32.40
CA GLU A 227 -4.43 -12.02 32.33
C GLU A 227 -3.49 -11.32 33.30
N ALA A 228 -3.58 -9.99 33.42
CA ALA A 228 -2.82 -9.22 34.41
C ALA A 228 -3.07 -9.72 35.85
N ALA A 229 -4.25 -10.29 36.11
CA ALA A 229 -4.62 -10.90 37.38
C ALA A 229 -4.34 -12.42 37.47
N GLY A 230 -3.65 -13.00 36.49
CA GLY A 230 -3.33 -14.43 36.43
C GLY A 230 -4.54 -15.33 36.14
N LYS A 231 -5.61 -14.78 35.54
CA LYS A 231 -6.85 -15.51 35.24
C LYS A 231 -6.99 -15.74 33.74
N ARG A 232 -7.64 -16.85 33.37
CA ARG A 232 -8.05 -17.10 31.99
C ARG A 232 -9.33 -16.31 31.67
N PRO A 233 -9.36 -15.47 30.63
CA PRO A 233 -10.56 -14.72 30.26
C PRO A 233 -11.65 -15.62 29.68
N ALA A 234 -12.91 -15.33 30.01
CA ALA A 234 -14.08 -16.04 29.51
C ALA A 234 -14.57 -15.45 28.16
N VAL A 235 -13.72 -15.45 27.14
CA VAL A 235 -14.06 -14.96 25.79
C VAL A 235 -14.95 -15.98 25.06
N ASN A 236 -16.00 -15.51 24.38
CA ASN A 236 -16.86 -16.36 23.57
C ASN A 236 -16.18 -16.79 22.26
N ARG A 237 -15.48 -17.91 22.30
CA ARG A 237 -14.77 -18.48 21.15
C ARG A 237 -15.68 -18.89 19.99
N GLN A 238 -16.95 -19.23 20.24
CA GLN A 238 -17.88 -19.62 19.18
C GLN A 238 -18.20 -18.46 18.22
N VAL A 239 -18.06 -17.21 18.68
CA VAL A 239 -18.27 -16.02 17.86
C VAL A 239 -16.95 -15.53 17.28
N TRP A 240 -15.89 -15.46 18.09
CA TRP A 240 -14.63 -14.87 17.67
C TRP A 240 -13.73 -15.76 16.80
N GLU A 241 -13.77 -17.10 16.94
CA GLU A 241 -12.99 -17.99 16.07
C GLU A 241 -13.45 -17.91 14.59
N PRO A 242 -14.77 -17.88 14.27
CA PRO A 242 -15.24 -17.58 12.91
C PRO A 242 -14.81 -16.22 12.39
N VAL A 243 -14.87 -15.16 13.22
CA VAL A 243 -14.42 -13.81 12.84
C VAL A 243 -12.95 -13.83 12.44
N LEU A 244 -12.09 -14.55 13.18
CA LEU A 244 -10.68 -14.69 12.82
C LEU A 244 -10.52 -15.49 11.53
N ARG A 245 -11.22 -16.61 11.37
CA ARG A 245 -11.16 -17.44 10.16
C ARG A 245 -11.51 -16.64 8.90
N ASP A 246 -12.57 -15.84 8.98
CA ASP A 246 -13.13 -15.11 7.84
C ASP A 246 -12.41 -13.76 7.62
N GLY A 247 -11.90 -13.16 8.70
CA GLY A 247 -11.24 -11.85 8.70
C GLY A 247 -9.71 -11.90 8.67
N ALA A 248 -9.06 -13.06 8.84
CA ALA A 248 -7.60 -13.16 8.92
C ALA A 248 -6.89 -12.48 7.74
N ALA A 249 -7.47 -12.51 6.54
CA ALA A 249 -6.90 -11.94 5.33
C ALA A 249 -7.08 -10.41 5.18
N THR A 250 -7.99 -9.80 5.94
CA THR A 250 -8.48 -8.43 5.67
C THR A 250 -8.49 -7.52 6.89
N LEU A 251 -8.49 -8.04 8.11
CA LEU A 251 -8.45 -7.22 9.32
C LEU A 251 -7.18 -6.35 9.33
N PRO A 252 -7.26 -5.07 9.76
CA PRO A 252 -6.08 -4.27 10.08
C PRO A 252 -5.18 -5.02 11.08
N TYR A 253 -3.86 -4.81 11.02
CA TYR A 253 -2.95 -5.60 11.88
C TYR A 253 -3.18 -5.39 13.38
N GLU A 254 -3.66 -4.21 13.79
CA GLU A 254 -4.08 -3.95 15.18
C GLU A 254 -5.22 -4.87 15.61
N GLN A 255 -6.35 -4.83 14.89
CA GLN A 255 -7.50 -5.70 15.17
C GLN A 255 -7.13 -7.20 15.04
N LEU A 256 -6.26 -7.54 14.08
CA LEU A 256 -5.76 -8.91 13.94
C LEU A 256 -4.98 -9.35 15.18
N TYR A 257 -4.10 -8.49 15.70
CA TYR A 257 -3.34 -8.72 16.92
C TYR A 257 -4.27 -8.88 18.13
N GLU A 258 -5.20 -7.94 18.33
CA GLU A 258 -6.15 -7.95 19.44
C GLU A 258 -7.00 -9.23 19.47
N LEU A 259 -7.50 -9.64 18.30
CA LEU A 259 -8.29 -10.86 18.16
C LEU A 259 -7.46 -12.12 18.41
N VAL A 260 -6.22 -12.16 17.90
CA VAL A 260 -5.28 -13.27 18.16
C VAL A 260 -4.98 -13.36 19.66
N HIS A 261 -4.67 -12.23 20.30
CA HIS A 261 -4.36 -12.14 21.72
C HIS A 261 -5.54 -12.62 22.56
N ALA A 262 -6.74 -12.08 22.34
CA ALA A 262 -7.94 -12.47 23.07
C ALA A 262 -8.28 -13.97 22.91
N LEU A 263 -8.19 -14.52 21.69
CA LEU A 263 -8.46 -15.93 21.45
C LEU A 263 -7.39 -16.85 22.05
N LYS A 264 -6.12 -16.44 22.02
CA LYS A 264 -5.02 -17.21 22.61
C LYS A 264 -5.10 -17.19 24.13
N ALA A 265 -5.35 -16.04 24.75
CA ALA A 265 -5.60 -15.88 26.17
C ALA A 265 -6.78 -16.76 26.63
N ALA A 266 -7.85 -16.82 25.83
CA ALA A 266 -8.99 -17.68 26.06
C ALA A 266 -8.72 -19.18 25.79
N GLY A 267 -7.53 -19.54 25.32
CA GLY A 267 -7.05 -20.92 25.09
C GLY A 267 -7.68 -21.60 23.89
N SER A 268 -7.84 -20.87 22.79
CA SER A 268 -8.21 -21.43 21.48
C SER A 268 -7.09 -22.34 20.93
N PRO A 269 -7.42 -23.41 20.18
CA PRO A 269 -6.41 -24.34 19.68
C PRO A 269 -5.53 -23.70 18.59
N LYS A 270 -4.25 -24.12 18.51
CA LYS A 270 -3.28 -23.57 17.55
C LYS A 270 -3.75 -23.55 16.09
N ALA A 271 -4.56 -24.52 15.68
CA ALA A 271 -5.08 -24.64 14.31
C ALA A 271 -5.92 -23.43 13.87
N VAL A 272 -6.58 -22.74 14.81
CA VAL A 272 -7.37 -21.53 14.54
C VAL A 272 -6.52 -20.40 13.96
N PHE A 273 -5.23 -20.33 14.30
CA PHE A 273 -4.32 -19.26 13.88
C PHE A 273 -3.58 -19.55 12.56
N ALA A 274 -3.80 -20.72 11.93
CA ALA A 274 -3.12 -21.06 10.67
C ALA A 274 -3.35 -20.04 9.53
N PRO A 275 -4.56 -19.46 9.35
CA PRO A 275 -4.78 -18.40 8.36
C PRO A 275 -3.99 -17.13 8.63
N VAL A 276 -3.80 -16.78 9.92
CA VAL A 276 -3.03 -15.60 10.35
C VAL A 276 -1.57 -15.75 9.98
N LEU A 277 -0.96 -16.90 10.32
CA LEU A 277 0.42 -17.20 9.94
C LEU A 277 0.59 -17.18 8.42
N LYS A 278 -0.34 -17.79 7.68
CA LYS A 278 -0.31 -17.77 6.21
C LYS A 278 -0.33 -16.34 5.64
N ARG A 279 -1.13 -15.44 6.22
CA ARG A 279 -1.14 -14.03 5.82
C ARG A 279 0.19 -13.38 6.14
N LEU A 280 0.59 -13.38 7.40
CA LEU A 280 1.78 -12.66 7.85
C LEU A 280 3.03 -13.18 7.14
N ASP A 281 3.21 -14.49 7.00
CA ASP A 281 4.33 -15.09 6.24
C ASP A 281 4.28 -14.68 4.74
N GLY A 282 3.10 -14.52 4.16
CA GLY A 282 2.91 -14.06 2.77
C GLY A 282 3.15 -12.56 2.57
N ASP A 283 2.88 -11.77 3.61
CA ASP A 283 3.07 -10.32 3.64
C ASP A 283 4.50 -9.93 4.04
N ARG A 284 5.37 -10.89 4.36
CA ARG A 284 6.78 -10.61 4.67
C ARG A 284 7.57 -10.10 3.46
N LEU A 285 8.35 -9.05 3.71
CA LEU A 285 9.39 -8.55 2.80
C LEU A 285 10.72 -9.26 3.03
N ASP A 286 11.62 -9.15 2.06
CA ASP A 286 12.94 -9.82 2.09
C ASP A 286 13.82 -9.32 3.24
N ASP A 287 13.68 -8.04 3.60
CA ASP A 287 14.36 -7.44 4.76
C ASP A 287 13.70 -7.81 6.10
N GLY A 288 12.61 -8.56 6.04
CA GLY A 288 11.88 -8.99 7.19
C GLY A 288 11.07 -7.91 7.90
N THR A 289 10.65 -6.88 7.20
CA THR A 289 9.44 -6.11 7.58
C THR A 289 8.19 -6.79 7.04
N VAL A 290 7.03 -6.27 7.38
CA VAL A 290 5.76 -6.70 6.82
C VAL A 290 5.26 -5.65 5.82
N ARG A 291 4.57 -6.11 4.80
CA ARG A 291 3.95 -5.27 3.79
C ARG A 291 2.80 -4.47 4.36
N ASP A 292 2.64 -3.24 3.88
CA ASP A 292 1.50 -2.39 4.20
C ASP A 292 0.22 -2.85 3.48
N PRO A 293 -0.77 -3.44 4.18
CA PRO A 293 -2.02 -3.83 3.55
C PRO A 293 -2.78 -2.64 2.94
N ASP A 294 -2.60 -1.44 3.49
CA ASP A 294 -3.28 -0.20 3.08
C ASP A 294 -2.55 0.52 1.93
N ALA A 295 -1.25 0.28 1.76
CA ALA A 295 -0.54 0.73 0.57
C ALA A 295 -1.01 -0.01 -0.71
N TYR A 296 -1.70 -1.15 -0.60
CA TYR A 296 -2.23 -1.90 -1.75
C TYR A 296 -3.60 -1.43 -2.22
N ILE A 297 -4.02 -0.20 -1.91
CA ILE A 297 -5.26 0.34 -2.47
C ILE A 297 -5.09 0.46 -3.99
N GLY A 298 -5.85 -0.36 -4.72
CA GLY A 298 -5.89 -0.31 -6.17
C GLY A 298 -6.57 0.97 -6.64
N ASN A 299 -6.27 1.41 -7.85
CA ASN A 299 -6.87 2.61 -8.41
C ASN A 299 -7.20 2.45 -9.90
N PRO A 300 -8.03 3.35 -10.46
CA PRO A 300 -8.40 3.28 -11.87
C PRO A 300 -7.20 3.40 -12.83
N ASP A 301 -6.14 4.13 -12.46
CA ASP A 301 -4.98 4.35 -13.33
C ASP A 301 -4.11 3.09 -13.51
N ALA A 302 -3.74 2.41 -12.42
CA ALA A 302 -3.04 1.14 -12.48
C ALA A 302 -3.88 0.08 -13.22
N SER A 303 -5.19 0.07 -12.97
CA SER A 303 -6.13 -0.82 -13.65
C SER A 303 -6.21 -0.55 -15.16
N LEU A 304 -6.18 0.72 -15.58
CA LEU A 304 -6.09 1.10 -16.99
C LEU A 304 -4.81 0.56 -17.62
N PHE A 305 -3.65 0.71 -16.98
CA PHE A 305 -2.40 0.17 -17.51
C PHE A 305 -2.41 -1.35 -17.64
N VAL A 306 -2.97 -2.07 -16.67
CA VAL A 306 -3.15 -3.54 -16.80
C VAL A 306 -4.03 -3.88 -18.02
N GLN A 307 -5.14 -3.18 -18.22
CA GLN A 307 -6.01 -3.42 -19.37
C GLN A 307 -5.36 -3.04 -20.71
N ARG A 308 -4.53 -1.99 -20.74
CA ARG A 308 -3.70 -1.62 -21.90
C ARG A 308 -2.65 -2.68 -22.21
N LEU A 309 -1.95 -3.19 -21.20
CA LEU A 309 -0.96 -4.27 -21.35
C LEU A 309 -1.61 -5.55 -21.88
N ARG A 310 -2.78 -5.93 -21.35
CA ARG A 310 -3.59 -7.04 -21.88
C ARG A 310 -3.94 -6.80 -23.35
N ALA A 311 -4.38 -5.60 -23.72
CA ALA A 311 -4.68 -5.26 -25.12
C ALA A 311 -3.45 -5.38 -26.03
N LEU A 312 -2.30 -4.85 -25.61
CA LEU A 312 -1.04 -4.90 -26.37
C LEU A 312 -0.59 -6.34 -26.64
N ALA A 313 -0.72 -7.22 -25.65
CA ALA A 313 -0.32 -8.62 -25.75
C ALA A 313 -1.40 -9.53 -26.37
N GLY A 314 -2.55 -8.98 -26.78
CA GLY A 314 -3.67 -9.74 -27.33
C GLY A 314 -4.37 -10.66 -26.33
N TRP A 315 -4.31 -10.34 -25.03
CA TRP A 315 -4.98 -11.07 -23.96
C TRP A 315 -6.40 -10.56 -23.74
N SER A 316 -7.24 -11.39 -23.11
CA SER A 316 -8.59 -11.01 -22.73
C SER A 316 -8.57 -9.80 -21.77
N ARG A 317 -9.46 -8.84 -22.02
CA ARG A 317 -9.73 -7.70 -21.12
C ARG A 317 -10.94 -7.92 -20.20
N LYS A 318 -11.68 -9.02 -20.39
CA LYS A 318 -12.85 -9.36 -19.57
C LYS A 318 -12.40 -9.56 -18.13
N ASP A 319 -12.92 -8.74 -17.22
CA ASP A 319 -12.57 -8.78 -15.81
C ASP A 319 -13.80 -8.43 -14.94
N PRO A 320 -14.61 -9.44 -14.57
CA PRO A 320 -15.82 -9.22 -13.77
C PRO A 320 -15.52 -8.63 -12.38
N GLY A 321 -14.38 -8.99 -11.79
CA GLY A 321 -13.97 -8.49 -10.47
C GLY A 321 -13.68 -7.00 -10.51
N LEU A 322 -12.94 -6.55 -11.52
CA LEU A 322 -12.67 -5.14 -11.76
C LEU A 322 -13.94 -4.34 -12.06
N LEU A 323 -14.88 -4.90 -12.84
CA LEU A 323 -16.17 -4.25 -13.10
C LEU A 323 -17.00 -4.08 -11.83
N ALA A 324 -17.03 -5.11 -10.97
CA ALA A 324 -17.71 -5.03 -9.68
C ALA A 324 -17.04 -3.99 -8.75
N ALA A 325 -15.71 -3.87 -8.78
CA ALA A 325 -14.98 -2.83 -8.04
C ALA A 325 -15.38 -1.41 -8.50
N LEU A 326 -15.38 -1.20 -9.82
CA LEU A 326 -15.78 0.07 -10.43
C LEU A 326 -17.23 0.44 -10.11
N GLU A 327 -18.15 -0.52 -10.16
CA GLU A 327 -19.56 -0.30 -9.79
C GLU A 327 -19.76 0.02 -8.31
N ARG A 328 -18.93 -0.53 -7.42
CA ARG A 328 -18.96 -0.18 -6.00
C ARG A 328 -18.46 1.25 -5.77
N GLU A 329 -17.34 1.62 -6.37
CA GLU A 329 -16.77 2.97 -6.22
C GLU A 329 -17.76 4.02 -6.75
N GLU A 330 -18.30 3.85 -7.97
CA GLU A 330 -19.24 4.82 -8.56
C GLU A 330 -20.54 5.02 -7.76
N LYS A 331 -20.90 4.08 -6.90
CA LYS A 331 -22.06 4.17 -6.00
C LYS A 331 -21.70 4.69 -4.60
N SER A 332 -20.41 4.88 -4.31
CA SER A 332 -19.94 5.43 -3.05
C SER A 332 -20.02 6.95 -3.05
N ASP A 333 -20.35 7.53 -1.91
CA ASP A 333 -20.31 8.99 -1.70
C ASP A 333 -18.87 9.54 -1.73
N ASP A 334 -17.87 8.66 -1.53
CA ASP A 334 -16.44 9.00 -1.54
C ASP A 334 -15.81 8.98 -2.94
N ALA A 335 -16.59 8.72 -4.00
CA ALA A 335 -16.06 8.70 -5.36
C ALA A 335 -15.56 10.09 -5.75
N GLY A 336 -14.27 10.22 -6.05
CA GLY A 336 -13.68 11.51 -6.39
C GLY A 336 -14.34 12.13 -7.63
N GLN A 337 -14.73 13.40 -7.54
CA GLN A 337 -15.57 14.07 -8.56
C GLN A 337 -14.77 14.86 -9.59
N GLU A 338 -13.44 14.85 -9.47
CA GLU A 338 -12.56 15.55 -10.40
C GLU A 338 -12.67 14.99 -11.82
N GLY A 339 -12.58 15.88 -12.82
CA GLY A 339 -12.82 15.51 -14.22
C GLY A 339 -11.85 14.44 -14.75
N ALA A 340 -10.57 14.49 -14.34
CA ALA A 340 -9.57 13.51 -14.74
C ALA A 340 -9.82 12.11 -14.14
N GLU A 341 -10.30 12.03 -12.90
CA GLU A 341 -10.65 10.77 -12.25
C GLU A 341 -11.90 10.15 -12.85
N ARG A 342 -12.94 10.97 -13.07
CA ARG A 342 -14.17 10.57 -13.76
C ARG A 342 -13.87 10.04 -15.16
N LEU A 343 -12.97 10.70 -15.90
CA LEU A 343 -12.53 10.23 -17.21
C LEU A 343 -11.77 8.90 -17.12
N SER A 344 -10.89 8.75 -16.13
CA SER A 344 -10.14 7.50 -15.92
C SER A 344 -11.08 6.32 -15.64
N ARG A 345 -12.11 6.51 -14.82
CA ARG A 345 -13.16 5.51 -14.58
C ARG A 345 -13.98 5.20 -15.84
N ALA A 346 -14.38 6.21 -16.60
CA ALA A 346 -15.11 6.02 -17.86
C ALA A 346 -14.28 5.25 -18.90
N ALA A 347 -13.00 5.58 -19.03
CA ALA A 347 -12.05 4.86 -19.87
C ALA A 347 -11.90 3.41 -19.40
N LEU A 348 -11.73 3.19 -18.09
CA LEU A 348 -11.57 1.86 -17.51
C LEU A 348 -12.78 0.97 -17.77
N ARG A 349 -13.98 1.52 -17.61
CA ARG A 349 -15.24 0.83 -17.91
C ARG A 349 -15.28 0.40 -19.37
N LYS A 350 -15.00 1.32 -20.28
CA LYS A 350 -15.01 1.10 -21.73
C LYS A 350 -14.01 0.02 -22.13
N VAL A 351 -12.76 0.06 -21.66
CA VAL A 351 -11.75 -0.94 -22.04
C VAL A 351 -12.01 -2.32 -21.44
N THR A 352 -12.66 -2.41 -20.28
CA THR A 352 -12.96 -3.67 -19.59
C THR A 352 -14.24 -4.33 -20.11
N ALA A 353 -15.30 -3.55 -20.38
CA ALA A 353 -16.60 -4.06 -20.81
C ALA A 353 -16.82 -4.06 -22.33
N GLY A 354 -16.06 -3.25 -23.09
CA GLY A 354 -16.15 -3.21 -24.55
C GLY A 354 -17.39 -2.51 -25.14
N GLY A 355 -18.10 -1.68 -24.37
CA GLY A 355 -19.27 -0.89 -24.82
C GLY A 355 -18.91 0.31 -25.70
N ASP A 356 -19.82 1.26 -25.98
CA ASP A 356 -19.56 2.51 -26.72
C ASP A 356 -19.08 3.67 -25.83
N ALA A 357 -18.62 4.78 -26.44
CA ALA A 357 -18.19 5.97 -25.70
C ALA A 357 -19.37 6.60 -24.95
N SER A 358 -19.24 6.71 -23.62
CA SER A 358 -20.28 7.34 -22.79
C SER A 358 -20.38 8.85 -23.08
N ASP A 359 -21.58 9.42 -22.89
CA ASP A 359 -21.79 10.88 -23.02
C ASP A 359 -20.91 11.66 -22.04
N VAL A 360 -20.70 11.09 -20.84
CA VAL A 360 -19.82 11.67 -19.80
C VAL A 360 -18.38 11.76 -20.30
N ALA A 361 -17.83 10.70 -20.90
CA ALA A 361 -16.48 10.73 -21.45
C ALA A 361 -16.35 11.76 -22.59
N ARG A 362 -17.36 11.83 -23.48
CA ARG A 362 -17.38 12.82 -24.57
C ARG A 362 -17.40 14.26 -24.04
N GLN A 363 -18.17 14.54 -23.00
CA GLN A 363 -18.20 15.86 -22.35
C GLN A 363 -16.86 16.19 -21.67
N LEU A 364 -16.29 15.26 -20.89
CA LEU A 364 -15.02 15.46 -20.20
C LEU A 364 -13.86 15.69 -21.19
N CYS A 365 -13.83 14.98 -22.32
CA CYS A 365 -12.80 15.16 -23.34
C CYS A 365 -12.95 16.44 -24.17
N ALA A 366 -14.13 17.07 -24.14
CA ALA A 366 -14.36 18.39 -24.74
C ALA A 366 -14.06 19.55 -23.78
N ASP A 367 -13.89 19.28 -22.48
CA ASP A 367 -13.59 20.27 -21.47
C ASP A 367 -12.09 20.61 -21.43
N ALA A 368 -11.76 21.88 -21.68
CA ALA A 368 -10.38 22.38 -21.68
C ALA A 368 -9.69 22.32 -20.29
N GLN A 369 -10.46 22.19 -19.19
CA GLN A 369 -9.90 21.97 -17.85
C GLN A 369 -9.42 20.53 -17.65
N VAL A 370 -9.98 19.58 -18.41
CA VAL A 370 -9.61 18.16 -18.35
C VAL A 370 -8.58 17.84 -19.42
N LEU A 371 -8.86 18.19 -20.68
CA LEU A 371 -7.97 18.06 -21.83
C LEU A 371 -7.54 19.45 -22.32
N PRO A 372 -6.34 19.93 -21.94
CA PRO A 372 -5.89 21.26 -22.33
C PRO A 372 -5.84 21.44 -23.84
N ALA A 373 -6.42 22.54 -24.33
CA ALA A 373 -6.39 22.91 -25.75
C ALA A 373 -5.03 23.47 -26.22
N THR A 374 -4.15 23.82 -25.28
CA THR A 374 -2.78 24.29 -25.55
C THR A 374 -1.77 23.41 -24.82
N VAL A 375 -0.76 22.95 -25.54
CA VAL A 375 0.33 22.12 -25.02
C VAL A 375 1.64 22.90 -25.02
N THR A 376 2.30 22.83 -23.87
CA THR A 376 3.60 23.42 -23.54
C THR A 376 4.52 22.32 -23.01
N VAL A 377 5.81 22.64 -22.81
CA VAL A 377 6.76 21.72 -22.17
C VAL A 377 6.23 21.18 -20.82
N ARG A 378 5.57 22.04 -20.02
CA ARG A 378 5.16 21.73 -18.64
C ARG A 378 3.96 20.82 -18.53
N ASN A 379 3.04 20.86 -19.49
CA ASN A 379 1.79 20.09 -19.43
C ASN A 379 1.71 18.95 -20.46
N ALA A 380 2.73 18.73 -21.29
CA ALA A 380 2.76 17.68 -22.30
C ALA A 380 2.41 16.29 -21.74
N THR A 381 2.99 15.91 -20.60
CA THR A 381 2.73 14.62 -19.94
C THR A 381 1.28 14.48 -19.48
N GLN A 382 0.72 15.55 -18.89
CA GLN A 382 -0.68 15.57 -18.46
C GLN A 382 -1.61 15.46 -19.67
N TRP A 383 -1.35 16.25 -20.72
CA TRP A 383 -2.13 16.21 -21.95
C TRP A 383 -2.11 14.82 -22.59
N GLN A 384 -0.94 14.19 -22.74
CA GLN A 384 -0.83 12.85 -23.32
C GLN A 384 -1.63 11.83 -22.51
N ARG A 385 -1.53 11.85 -21.18
CA ARG A 385 -2.27 10.94 -20.30
C ARG A 385 -3.77 11.11 -20.47
N THR A 386 -4.25 12.36 -20.50
CA THR A 386 -5.68 12.64 -20.69
C THR A 386 -6.15 12.28 -22.10
N ALA A 387 -5.38 12.59 -23.14
CA ALA A 387 -5.67 12.21 -24.52
C ALA A 387 -5.78 10.69 -24.69
N LEU A 388 -4.86 9.93 -24.07
CA LEU A 388 -4.91 8.48 -24.06
C LEU A 388 -6.15 7.94 -23.33
N ASN A 389 -6.54 8.54 -22.20
CA ASN A 389 -7.78 8.17 -21.50
C ASN A 389 -9.02 8.50 -22.35
N CYS A 390 -9.02 9.60 -23.09
CA CYS A 390 -10.08 9.93 -24.03
C CYS A 390 -10.18 8.89 -25.16
N ALA A 391 -9.05 8.51 -25.76
CA ALA A 391 -9.00 7.47 -26.77
C ALA A 391 -9.49 6.12 -26.23
N ASP A 392 -9.07 5.72 -25.02
CA ASP A 392 -9.53 4.51 -24.35
C ASP A 392 -11.03 4.53 -24.04
N ALA A 393 -11.57 5.70 -23.71
CA ALA A 393 -13.00 5.91 -23.53
C ALA A 393 -13.78 5.95 -24.85
N GLY A 394 -13.10 5.90 -26.01
CA GLY A 394 -13.69 6.03 -27.34
C GLY A 394 -14.15 7.44 -27.69
N ALA A 395 -13.69 8.46 -26.96
CA ALA A 395 -13.96 9.86 -27.26
C ALA A 395 -12.95 10.41 -28.27
N TRP A 396 -13.38 11.36 -29.09
CA TRP A 396 -12.50 12.05 -30.01
C TRP A 396 -11.55 13.00 -29.25
N VAL A 397 -10.29 13.04 -29.68
CA VAL A 397 -9.26 13.93 -29.13
C VAL A 397 -8.96 15.01 -30.17
N PRO A 398 -9.28 16.30 -29.90
CA PRO A 398 -8.90 17.40 -30.78
C PRO A 398 -7.38 17.57 -30.83
N VAL A 399 -6.87 18.00 -31.99
CA VAL A 399 -5.48 18.45 -32.11
C VAL A 399 -5.31 19.75 -31.31
N PRO A 400 -4.45 19.79 -30.28
CA PRO A 400 -4.23 21.01 -29.50
C PRO A 400 -3.36 22.00 -30.27
N LYS A 401 -3.39 23.26 -29.84
CA LYS A 401 -2.33 24.22 -30.19
C LYS A 401 -1.06 23.82 -29.45
N ILE A 402 0.03 23.61 -30.19
CA ILE A 402 1.32 23.22 -29.60
C ILE A 402 2.29 24.37 -29.77
N ASP A 403 2.81 24.88 -28.65
CA ASP A 403 3.85 25.92 -28.69
C ASP A 403 5.16 25.32 -29.23
N SER A 404 5.98 26.12 -29.90
CA SER A 404 7.28 25.65 -30.40
C SER A 404 8.35 25.75 -29.33
N TRP A 405 9.19 24.72 -29.19
CA TRP A 405 10.40 24.76 -28.36
C TRP A 405 11.53 23.93 -28.97
N SER A 406 12.77 24.19 -28.54
CA SER A 406 13.94 23.40 -28.95
C SER A 406 14.06 22.14 -28.09
N PRO A 407 14.20 20.93 -28.67
CA PRO A 407 14.44 19.69 -27.92
C PRO A 407 15.93 19.53 -27.53
N ASP A 408 16.48 20.51 -26.82
CA ASP A 408 17.90 20.63 -26.46
C ASP A 408 18.25 20.18 -25.04
N THR A 409 17.24 19.86 -24.23
CA THR A 409 17.40 19.30 -22.87
C THR A 409 16.60 18.01 -22.71
N PRO A 410 16.95 17.14 -21.72
CA PRO A 410 16.19 15.92 -21.46
C PRO A 410 14.69 16.17 -21.24
N GLU A 411 14.34 17.24 -20.52
CA GLU A 411 12.94 17.60 -20.27
C GLU A 411 12.21 18.00 -21.56
N ARG A 412 12.83 18.85 -22.38
CA ARG A 412 12.22 19.38 -23.61
C ARG A 412 12.08 18.33 -24.71
N VAL A 413 13.06 17.42 -24.83
CA VAL A 413 12.97 16.30 -25.77
C VAL A 413 11.89 15.31 -25.33
N VAL A 414 11.77 15.03 -24.03
CA VAL A 414 10.69 14.17 -23.51
C VAL A 414 9.33 14.80 -23.76
N ALA A 415 9.17 16.11 -23.55
CA ALA A 415 7.93 16.80 -23.87
C ALA A 415 7.60 16.74 -25.38
N ALA A 416 8.58 16.94 -26.26
CA ALA A 416 8.38 16.82 -27.70
C ALA A 416 7.97 15.38 -28.10
N ALA A 417 8.68 14.37 -27.59
CA ALA A 417 8.35 12.96 -27.81
C ALA A 417 6.96 12.59 -27.27
N THR A 418 6.59 13.12 -26.09
CA THR A 418 5.27 12.96 -25.46
C THR A 418 4.16 13.47 -26.36
N VAL A 419 4.34 14.65 -26.97
CA VAL A 419 3.37 15.23 -27.90
C VAL A 419 3.26 14.41 -29.18
N ALA A 420 4.39 14.09 -29.82
CA ALA A 420 4.39 13.32 -31.07
C ALA A 420 3.72 11.95 -30.90
N VAL A 421 4.07 11.24 -29.82
CA VAL A 421 3.48 9.94 -29.50
C VAL A 421 2.01 10.07 -29.12
N GLY A 422 1.63 11.06 -28.29
CA GLY A 422 0.24 11.27 -27.88
C GLY A 422 -0.69 11.59 -29.05
N LEU A 423 -0.23 12.39 -30.01
CA LEU A 423 -0.95 12.67 -31.25
C LEU A 423 -1.13 11.40 -32.10
N ALA A 424 -0.06 10.63 -32.29
CA ALA A 424 -0.15 9.38 -33.04
C ALA A 424 -1.06 8.34 -32.38
N ASP A 425 -0.99 8.18 -31.04
CA ASP A 425 -1.86 7.28 -30.28
C ASP A 425 -3.33 7.70 -30.33
N SER A 426 -3.59 8.99 -30.49
CA SER A 426 -4.94 9.54 -30.65
C SER A 426 -5.43 9.58 -32.11
N GLY A 427 -4.67 8.99 -33.05
CA GLY A 427 -5.01 8.96 -34.48
C GLY A 427 -4.79 10.28 -35.22
N GLN A 428 -4.05 11.23 -34.64
CA GLN A 428 -3.80 12.57 -35.16
C GLN A 428 -2.36 12.74 -35.66
N ARG A 429 -1.83 11.76 -36.41
CA ARG A 429 -0.42 11.76 -36.85
C ARG A 429 -0.06 12.99 -37.70
N ASP A 430 -0.99 13.47 -38.52
CA ASP A 430 -0.78 14.66 -39.36
C ASP A 430 -0.75 15.96 -38.56
N GLY A 431 -1.17 15.93 -37.28
CA GLY A 431 -1.10 17.04 -36.36
C GLY A 431 0.25 17.21 -35.66
N ILE A 432 1.23 16.33 -35.93
CA ILE A 432 2.56 16.43 -35.31
C ILE A 432 3.27 17.69 -35.84
N PRO A 433 3.75 18.59 -34.97
CA PRO A 433 4.43 19.81 -35.41
C PRO A 433 5.69 19.50 -36.22
N SER A 434 5.88 20.25 -37.32
CA SER A 434 7.01 20.06 -38.24
C SER A 434 8.39 20.32 -37.63
N TRP A 435 8.45 20.97 -36.47
CA TRP A 435 9.70 21.19 -35.73
C TRP A 435 10.13 19.96 -34.91
N ILE A 436 9.26 18.97 -34.73
CA ILE A 436 9.59 17.68 -34.12
C ILE A 436 10.01 16.72 -35.24
N THR A 437 11.31 16.64 -35.49
CA THR A 437 11.90 15.84 -36.59
C THR A 437 12.67 14.64 -36.05
N PRO A 438 12.89 13.58 -36.85
CA PRO A 438 13.75 12.46 -36.44
C PRO A 438 15.17 12.94 -36.11
N ASP A 439 15.76 13.83 -36.92
CA ASP A 439 17.10 14.40 -36.69
C ASP A 439 17.22 15.10 -35.33
N ALA A 440 16.17 15.81 -34.91
CA ALA A 440 16.16 16.47 -33.61
C ALA A 440 16.11 15.49 -32.42
N LEU A 441 15.66 14.26 -32.64
CA LEU A 441 15.55 13.21 -31.63
C LEU A 441 16.69 12.18 -31.68
N GLU A 442 17.41 12.08 -32.80
CA GLU A 442 18.41 11.03 -33.06
C GLU A 442 19.47 10.95 -31.96
N HIS A 443 20.13 12.08 -31.65
CA HIS A 443 21.16 12.13 -30.61
C HIS A 443 20.62 11.67 -29.25
N TRP A 444 19.34 11.92 -28.95
CA TRP A 444 18.72 11.48 -27.70
C TRP A 444 18.40 9.99 -27.72
N ALA A 445 17.88 9.48 -28.84
CA ALA A 445 17.56 8.06 -29.02
C ALA A 445 18.81 7.15 -28.92
N LEU A 446 19.96 7.63 -29.36
CA LEU A 446 21.23 6.90 -29.31
C LEU A 446 21.94 6.94 -27.94
N ASN A 447 21.51 7.82 -27.03
CA ASN A 447 22.21 8.10 -25.77
C ASN A 447 21.31 7.87 -24.53
N PRO A 448 20.99 6.61 -24.16
CA PRO A 448 20.10 6.28 -23.04
C PRO A 448 20.58 6.85 -21.69
N GLY A 449 21.89 6.99 -21.47
CA GLY A 449 22.46 7.52 -20.22
C GLY A 449 22.10 8.98 -19.91
N ARG A 450 21.40 9.67 -20.81
CA ARG A 450 20.86 11.03 -20.59
C ARG A 450 19.52 11.04 -19.86
N PHE A 451 18.92 9.87 -19.65
CA PHE A 451 17.61 9.71 -19.02
C PHE A 451 17.73 8.99 -17.68
N THR A 452 16.93 9.43 -16.72
CA THR A 452 16.80 8.81 -15.40
C THR A 452 15.63 7.84 -15.32
N SER A 453 14.92 7.59 -16.43
CA SER A 453 13.78 6.69 -16.49
C SER A 453 13.75 5.94 -17.82
N VAL A 454 13.48 4.64 -17.74
CA VAL A 454 13.29 3.78 -18.91
C VAL A 454 12.05 4.20 -19.70
N TYR A 455 10.98 4.63 -19.02
CA TYR A 455 9.78 5.16 -19.67
C TYR A 455 10.11 6.33 -20.60
N THR A 456 10.86 7.32 -20.11
CA THR A 456 11.16 8.53 -20.90
C THR A 456 12.08 8.22 -22.07
N TYR A 457 13.07 7.35 -21.86
CA TYR A 457 13.92 6.87 -22.96
C TYR A 457 13.12 6.11 -24.02
N ALA A 458 12.29 5.14 -23.62
CA ALA A 458 11.44 4.38 -24.54
C ALA A 458 10.49 5.29 -25.33
N LEU A 459 9.94 6.31 -24.69
CA LEU A 459 9.07 7.31 -25.33
C LEU A 459 9.81 8.13 -26.39
N VAL A 460 11.04 8.56 -26.12
CA VAL A 460 11.87 9.30 -27.09
C VAL A 460 12.22 8.42 -28.29
N VAL A 461 12.65 7.17 -28.07
CA VAL A 461 12.94 6.25 -29.18
C VAL A 461 11.68 5.94 -29.99
N ARG A 462 10.53 5.82 -29.32
CA ARG A 462 9.25 5.62 -29.98
C ARG A 462 8.89 6.80 -30.88
N ALA A 463 9.07 8.03 -30.40
CA ALA A 463 8.87 9.24 -31.21
C ALA A 463 9.85 9.31 -32.39
N TYR A 464 11.13 9.01 -32.17
CA TYR A 464 12.15 8.95 -33.23
C TYR A 464 11.75 7.98 -34.35
N SER A 465 11.41 6.74 -33.99
CA SER A 465 10.96 5.72 -34.96
C SER A 465 9.65 6.11 -35.65
N LEU A 466 8.70 6.72 -34.93
CA LEU A 466 7.42 7.18 -35.49
C LEU A 466 7.62 8.25 -36.58
N LEU A 467 8.66 9.07 -36.45
CA LEU A 467 8.98 10.17 -37.36
C LEU A 467 9.91 9.75 -38.52
N GLY A 468 10.18 8.45 -38.66
CA GLY A 468 10.99 7.90 -39.74
C GLY A 468 12.45 7.63 -39.39
N GLY A 469 12.82 7.71 -38.10
CA GLY A 469 14.14 7.27 -37.64
C GLY A 469 14.38 5.78 -37.86
N GLU A 470 15.61 5.42 -38.22
CA GLU A 470 15.97 4.04 -38.61
C GLU A 470 16.26 3.15 -37.40
N LEU A 471 15.84 1.88 -37.48
CA LEU A 471 16.26 0.83 -36.54
C LEU A 471 17.55 0.17 -37.03
N ASP A 472 18.64 0.93 -36.97
CA ASP A 472 19.97 0.48 -37.34
C ASP A 472 20.65 -0.29 -36.19
N ALA A 473 21.90 -0.72 -36.40
CA ALA A 473 22.66 -1.43 -35.37
C ALA A 473 22.91 -0.54 -34.13
N SER A 474 23.17 0.75 -34.34
CA SER A 474 23.47 1.73 -33.30
C SER A 474 22.28 1.92 -32.35
N LEU A 475 21.07 2.06 -32.90
CA LEU A 475 19.85 2.19 -32.11
C LEU A 475 19.53 0.89 -31.36
N ARG A 476 19.69 -0.28 -31.99
CA ARG A 476 19.50 -1.57 -31.29
C ARG A 476 20.45 -1.72 -30.11
N GLU A 477 21.70 -1.32 -30.27
CA GLU A 477 22.68 -1.35 -29.18
C GLU A 477 22.30 -0.37 -28.06
N ALA A 478 21.89 0.85 -28.41
CA ALA A 478 21.41 1.85 -27.46
C ALA A 478 20.18 1.35 -26.67
N LEU A 479 19.20 0.77 -27.36
CA LEU A 479 18.03 0.11 -26.78
C LEU A 479 18.43 -1.04 -25.85
N GLY A 480 19.39 -1.85 -26.28
CA GLY A 480 19.99 -2.92 -25.48
C GLY A 480 20.52 -2.41 -24.14
N ARG A 481 21.32 -1.33 -24.16
CA ARG A 481 21.89 -0.72 -22.96
C ARG A 481 20.86 0.02 -22.10
N GLY A 482 19.86 0.65 -22.71
CA GLY A 482 18.90 1.53 -22.03
C GLY A 482 17.68 0.84 -21.43
N ILE A 483 17.29 -0.34 -21.93
CA ILE A 483 16.03 -1.00 -21.54
C ILE A 483 16.26 -2.40 -20.97
N THR A 484 17.11 -3.21 -21.59
CA THR A 484 17.29 -4.63 -21.21
C THR A 484 17.73 -4.84 -19.75
N PRO A 485 18.64 -4.02 -19.16
CA PRO A 485 19.06 -4.19 -17.78
C PRO A 485 17.92 -4.04 -16.75
N TYR A 486 16.83 -3.39 -17.13
CA TYR A 486 15.70 -3.07 -16.26
C TYR A 486 14.51 -4.02 -16.47
N ARG A 487 14.73 -5.12 -17.22
CA ARG A 487 13.73 -6.16 -17.44
C ARG A 487 13.62 -7.08 -16.22
N ALA A 488 12.39 -7.49 -15.94
CA ALA A 488 11.97 -8.40 -14.88
C ALA A 488 12.00 -7.79 -13.48
N CYS A 489 10.91 -8.05 -12.75
CA CYS A 489 10.68 -7.60 -11.40
C CYS A 489 10.55 -8.78 -10.43
N PRO A 490 10.88 -8.62 -9.13
CA PRO A 490 10.66 -9.64 -8.11
C PRO A 490 9.20 -10.16 -8.10
N GLY A 491 9.04 -11.45 -8.45
CA GLY A 491 7.73 -12.10 -8.58
C GLY A 491 6.85 -11.61 -9.76
N LEU A 492 7.35 -10.72 -10.60
CA LEU A 492 6.65 -10.13 -11.76
C LEU A 492 7.61 -10.09 -12.98
N PRO A 493 8.06 -11.25 -13.50
CA PRO A 493 9.14 -11.32 -14.49
C PRO A 493 8.79 -10.68 -15.84
N GLY A 494 7.51 -10.41 -16.11
CA GLY A 494 7.08 -9.72 -17.34
C GLY A 494 7.08 -8.20 -17.25
N LEU A 495 7.35 -7.61 -16.08
CA LEU A 495 7.35 -6.15 -15.90
C LEU A 495 8.76 -5.56 -15.95
N TYR A 496 8.81 -4.24 -16.10
CA TYR A 496 10.03 -3.45 -16.14
C TYR A 496 10.13 -2.53 -14.92
N GLN A 497 11.36 -2.29 -14.48
CA GLN A 497 11.69 -1.32 -13.44
C GLN A 497 11.69 0.11 -14.02
N VAL A 498 11.51 1.12 -13.16
CA VAL A 498 11.59 2.55 -13.52
C VAL A 498 12.96 2.89 -14.14
N GLY A 499 14.03 2.39 -13.54
CA GLY A 499 15.42 2.59 -13.95
C GLY A 499 16.05 3.87 -13.40
N GLY A 500 17.27 4.18 -13.87
CA GLY A 500 18.00 5.41 -13.48
C GLY A 500 18.32 5.54 -11.97
N GLY A 501 18.44 4.41 -11.27
CA GLY A 501 18.69 4.35 -9.82
C GLY A 501 17.46 3.92 -9.02
N ASP A 502 16.28 3.87 -9.64
CA ASP A 502 15.05 3.38 -9.04
C ASP A 502 14.74 1.95 -9.54
N SER A 503 14.74 0.98 -8.62
CA SER A 503 14.42 -0.43 -8.90
C SER A 503 12.93 -0.75 -8.80
N ALA A 504 12.09 0.25 -8.49
CA ALA A 504 10.65 0.10 -8.40
C ALA A 504 10.03 -0.44 -9.70
N CYS A 505 9.08 -1.35 -9.55
CA CYS A 505 8.39 -1.97 -10.68
C CYS A 505 7.23 -1.11 -11.17
N ASP A 506 7.17 -0.86 -12.48
CA ASP A 506 6.27 0.13 -13.05
C ASP A 506 5.49 -0.39 -14.27
N LEU A 507 4.16 -0.30 -14.17
CA LEU A 507 3.23 -0.67 -15.25
C LEU A 507 3.35 0.29 -16.44
N LYS A 508 3.60 1.57 -16.19
CA LYS A 508 3.71 2.60 -17.23
C LYS A 508 4.97 2.40 -18.07
N THR A 509 6.10 2.12 -17.44
CA THR A 509 7.36 1.75 -18.10
C THR A 509 7.18 0.47 -18.91
N THR A 510 6.57 -0.57 -18.34
CA THR A 510 6.27 -1.81 -19.06
C THR A 510 5.44 -1.55 -20.32
N TRP A 511 4.40 -0.71 -20.21
CA TRP A 511 3.54 -0.35 -21.33
C TRP A 511 4.30 0.40 -22.44
N ALA A 512 5.18 1.33 -22.07
CA ALA A 512 5.99 2.06 -23.04
C ALA A 512 6.96 1.13 -23.79
N VAL A 513 7.63 0.22 -23.07
CA VAL A 513 8.57 -0.75 -23.67
C VAL A 513 7.84 -1.72 -24.60
N TRP A 514 6.70 -2.26 -24.20
CA TRP A 514 5.91 -3.17 -25.04
C TRP A 514 5.32 -2.47 -26.26
N THR A 515 4.89 -1.22 -26.12
CA THR A 515 4.38 -0.44 -27.24
C THR A 515 5.49 -0.11 -28.24
N LEU A 516 6.68 0.23 -27.75
CA LEU A 516 7.87 0.44 -28.58
C LEU A 516 8.22 -0.83 -29.35
N ASP A 517 8.32 -1.98 -28.68
CA ASP A 517 8.64 -3.24 -29.36
C ASP A 517 7.58 -3.61 -30.41
N ARG A 518 6.29 -3.37 -30.12
CA ARG A 518 5.22 -3.53 -31.11
C ARG A 518 5.42 -2.63 -32.34
N GLN A 519 5.79 -1.36 -32.13
CA GLN A 519 6.08 -0.41 -33.21
C GLN A 519 7.32 -0.83 -34.02
N LEU A 520 8.31 -1.44 -33.37
CA LEU A 520 9.49 -2.03 -34.00
C LEU A 520 9.24 -3.45 -34.54
N HIS A 521 7.98 -3.87 -34.67
CA HIS A 521 7.58 -5.18 -35.20
C HIS A 521 8.19 -6.39 -34.44
N GLY A 522 8.38 -6.25 -33.13
CA GLY A 522 8.94 -7.29 -32.26
C GLY A 522 10.44 -7.48 -32.37
N ALA A 523 11.16 -6.55 -33.01
CA ALA A 523 12.60 -6.66 -33.25
C ALA A 523 13.44 -6.83 -31.97
N MET A 524 12.93 -6.42 -30.80
CA MET A 524 13.63 -6.56 -29.53
C MET A 524 13.14 -7.75 -28.69
N GLY A 525 12.00 -8.34 -29.02
CA GLY A 525 11.44 -9.50 -28.30
C GLY A 525 11.06 -9.20 -26.84
N TRP A 526 10.61 -7.97 -26.57
CA TRP A 526 10.20 -7.51 -25.25
C TRP A 526 8.70 -7.69 -25.01
N LEU A 527 7.88 -7.51 -26.05
CA LEU A 527 6.46 -7.81 -26.00
C LEU A 527 6.27 -9.34 -25.93
N PRO A 528 5.47 -9.85 -24.98
CA PRO A 528 5.17 -11.28 -24.93
C PRO A 528 4.51 -11.75 -26.22
N ALA A 529 5.01 -12.84 -26.80
CA ALA A 529 4.44 -13.40 -28.02
C ALA A 529 2.96 -13.80 -27.79
N PRO A 530 2.05 -13.45 -28.72
CA PRO A 530 0.69 -13.99 -28.68
C PRO A 530 0.76 -15.51 -28.86
N LYS A 531 -0.08 -16.26 -28.13
CA LYS A 531 -0.03 -17.73 -28.08
C LYS A 531 -0.32 -18.43 -29.42
N ASN A 532 -0.63 -17.69 -30.48
CA ASN A 532 -0.88 -18.23 -31.81
C ASN A 532 0.16 -17.69 -32.78
N GLY A 533 1.35 -18.29 -32.74
CA GLY A 533 2.23 -18.30 -33.90
C GLY A 533 1.63 -19.22 -34.96
N LYS A 534 0.91 -18.62 -35.90
CA LYS A 534 0.81 -19.09 -37.29
C LYS A 534 0.91 -17.89 -38.21
#